data_AF-A0A9R1BCJ0-F1
#
_entry.id   AF-A0A9R1BCJ0-F1
#
_cell.length_a   1.000
_cell.length_b   1.000
_cell.length_c   1.000
_cell.angle_alpha   90.00
_cell.angle_beta   90.00
_cell.angle_gamma   90.00
#
_symmetry.space_group_name_H-M   'P 1'
#
loop_
_entity.id
_entity.type
_entity.pdbx_description
1 polymer ?
#
loop_
_entity_poly.entity_id
_entity_poly.type
_entity_poly.pdbx_seq_one_letter_code
_entity_poly.pdbx_strand_id
1 'polypeptide(L)'
;MAGKEEAALKPVSCGARLRRSRDASLREEVSMRDPFLKHRVKKFDLSSLDWIDQIPECPVFSPSVEEFEDPFVYLSKIAPVAAKYGICKIVSPICASVPVGTVLMKEQGGLKFTTRVQPLRLAEWSTDDKFAFFMSGRKYTFRDFEKIANKGFVRRYSSSACLPARYMEEEFWHEIAFGKMESVEYACDIDGSAFSSSPNDQLGRSKWNLKETFSVVQINPAPSQNSNSRSN
;
A
#
# COMPACT_ATOMS: atom_id res chain seq x y z
N MET A 1 -5.44 -6.38 -45.95
CA MET A 1 -4.91 -7.36 -44.98
C MET A 1 -4.20 -6.61 -43.88
N ALA A 2 -4.46 -7.01 -42.65
CA ALA A 2 -4.02 -6.37 -41.43
C ALA A 2 -2.51 -6.56 -41.18
N GLY A 3 -1.92 -5.62 -40.45
CA GLY A 3 -0.64 -5.76 -39.76
C GLY A 3 -0.58 -4.73 -38.64
N LYS A 4 -1.20 -5.05 -37.48
CA LYS A 4 -1.07 -4.26 -36.25
C LYS A 4 0.24 -4.64 -35.58
N GLU A 5 1.13 -3.67 -35.42
CA GLU A 5 2.34 -3.79 -34.63
C GLU A 5 1.99 -3.46 -33.17
N GLU A 6 1.88 -4.50 -32.35
CA GLU A 6 1.65 -4.39 -30.91
C GLU A 6 2.98 -4.14 -30.22
N ALA A 7 3.22 -2.88 -29.83
CA ALA A 7 4.40 -2.49 -29.07
C ALA A 7 4.33 -3.09 -27.65
N ALA A 8 4.97 -4.24 -27.48
CA ALA A 8 5.17 -4.88 -26.18
C ALA A 8 6.10 -4.02 -25.30
N LEU A 9 5.53 -3.44 -24.24
CA LEU A 9 6.29 -2.78 -23.16
C LEU A 9 7.11 -3.85 -22.42
N LYS A 10 8.43 -3.81 -22.60
CA LYS A 10 9.38 -4.70 -21.90
C LYS A 10 9.76 -4.12 -20.54
N PRO A 11 9.69 -4.90 -19.44
CA PRO A 11 10.26 -4.47 -18.17
C PRO A 11 11.79 -4.46 -18.24
N VAL A 12 12.40 -3.39 -17.76
CA VAL A 12 13.86 -3.23 -17.68
C VAL A 12 14.36 -3.93 -16.41
N SER A 13 15.25 -4.91 -16.58
CA SER A 13 15.94 -5.59 -15.48
C SER A 13 17.21 -4.82 -15.10
N CYS A 14 17.36 -4.49 -13.82
CA CYS A 14 18.60 -3.95 -13.26
C CYS A 14 19.18 -4.97 -12.25
N GLY A 15 20.41 -5.42 -12.50
CA GLY A 15 21.26 -6.08 -11.50
C GLY A 15 21.31 -7.61 -11.57
N ALA A 16 22.38 -8.17 -12.14
CA ALA A 16 22.71 -9.59 -12.04
C ALA A 16 23.45 -9.87 -10.71
N ARG A 17 23.02 -10.89 -9.96
CA ARG A 17 23.77 -11.45 -8.81
C ARG A 17 24.02 -12.95 -9.02
N LEU A 18 25.27 -13.35 -8.77
CA LEU A 18 25.81 -14.69 -8.93
C LEU A 18 25.26 -15.66 -7.89
N ARG A 19 24.74 -16.81 -8.34
CA ARG A 19 24.29 -17.93 -7.51
C ARG A 19 25.46 -18.82 -7.08
N ARG A 20 25.53 -19.18 -5.80
CA ARG A 20 26.34 -20.29 -5.28
C ARG A 20 25.41 -21.38 -4.75
N SER A 21 25.52 -22.57 -5.33
CA SER A 21 24.72 -23.76 -5.02
C SER A 21 25.29 -24.53 -3.83
N ARG A 22 24.41 -25.10 -2.99
CA ARG A 22 24.69 -26.32 -2.23
C ARG A 22 23.40 -27.07 -1.87
N ASP A 23 23.28 -28.26 -2.44
CA ASP A 23 22.27 -29.28 -2.16
C ASP A 23 22.48 -29.95 -0.79
N ALA A 24 21.37 -30.29 -0.13
CA ALA A 24 21.31 -31.44 0.78
C ALA A 24 19.85 -31.93 0.92
N SER A 25 19.59 -33.08 0.30
CA SER A 25 18.37 -33.87 0.33
C SER A 25 18.18 -34.62 1.65
N LEU A 26 16.97 -34.69 2.23
CA LEU A 26 16.52 -35.86 3.00
C LEU A 26 14.97 -36.03 3.01
N ARG A 27 14.57 -37.10 2.29
CA ARG A 27 13.47 -38.08 2.41
C ARG A 27 12.17 -37.75 3.19
N GLU A 28 11.06 -37.93 2.46
CA GLU A 28 9.67 -37.97 2.92
C GLU A 28 9.31 -39.30 3.62
N GLU A 29 8.44 -39.22 4.63
CA GLU A 29 7.60 -40.31 5.09
C GLU A 29 6.13 -39.84 5.18
N VAL A 30 5.22 -40.70 4.71
CA VAL A 30 3.82 -40.40 4.37
C VAL A 30 2.92 -40.56 5.59
N SER A 31 2.10 -39.55 5.90
CA SER A 31 0.94 -39.70 6.79
C SER A 31 -0.25 -38.84 6.32
N MET A 32 -1.44 -39.37 6.55
CA MET A 32 -2.72 -39.13 5.86
C MET A 32 -3.24 -37.68 5.96
N ARG A 33 -3.81 -37.18 4.85
CA ARG A 33 -4.22 -35.78 4.63
C ARG A 33 -5.59 -35.42 5.23
N ASP A 34 -5.62 -34.34 6.01
CA ASP A 34 -6.79 -33.51 6.31
C ASP A 34 -7.03 -32.50 5.14
N PRO A 35 -8.24 -32.38 4.57
CA PRO A 35 -8.53 -31.51 3.43
C PRO A 35 -8.44 -29.99 3.71
N PHE A 36 -8.33 -29.56 4.97
CA PHE A 36 -8.39 -28.13 5.34
C PHE A 36 -7.07 -27.50 5.83
N LEU A 37 -5.94 -28.24 5.80
CA LEU A 37 -4.63 -27.75 6.28
C LEU A 37 -3.63 -27.34 5.18
N LYS A 38 -4.10 -26.75 4.08
CA LYS A 38 -3.21 -26.27 2.99
C LYS A 38 -3.10 -24.75 2.92
N HIS A 39 -2.64 -24.16 4.02
CA HIS A 39 -1.53 -23.21 3.98
C HIS A 39 -0.85 -23.23 5.35
N ARG A 40 0.03 -24.22 5.56
CA ARG A 40 1.09 -24.03 6.56
C ARG A 40 1.98 -22.93 6.01
N VAL A 41 1.70 -21.68 6.39
CA VAL A 41 2.65 -20.58 6.24
C VAL A 41 3.91 -21.08 6.93
N LYS A 42 4.98 -21.31 6.15
CA LYS A 42 6.28 -21.65 6.72
C LYS A 42 6.55 -20.53 7.73
N LYS A 43 6.69 -20.89 9.00
CA LYS A 43 7.12 -19.93 10.02
C LYS A 43 8.46 -19.40 9.49
N PHE A 44 8.47 -18.13 9.08
CA PHE A 44 9.67 -17.53 8.53
C PHE A 44 10.76 -17.67 9.59
N ASP A 45 11.91 -18.17 9.18
CA ASP A 45 13.07 -18.15 10.05
C ASP A 45 13.52 -16.70 10.15
N LEU A 46 13.08 -16.01 11.20
CA LEU A 46 13.37 -14.60 11.42
C LEU A 46 14.82 -14.37 11.86
N SER A 47 15.65 -15.43 11.98
CA SER A 47 17.08 -15.30 12.24
C SER A 47 17.90 -14.93 10.99
N SER A 48 17.36 -15.20 9.79
CA SER A 48 17.89 -14.70 8.51
C SER A 48 16.79 -13.92 7.77
N LEU A 49 17.09 -12.69 7.39
CA LEU A 49 16.18 -11.84 6.60
C LEU A 49 16.43 -11.93 5.09
N ASP A 50 17.19 -12.93 4.63
CA ASP A 50 17.52 -13.14 3.22
C ASP A 50 16.28 -13.44 2.35
N TRP A 51 15.16 -13.80 2.97
CA TRP A 51 13.88 -14.00 2.29
C TRP A 51 13.28 -12.70 1.75
N ILE A 52 13.63 -11.54 2.32
CA ILE A 52 13.15 -10.24 1.83
C ILE A 52 13.56 -10.04 0.36
N ASP A 53 14.82 -10.37 0.05
CA ASP A 53 15.37 -10.29 -1.32
C ASP A 53 14.74 -11.31 -2.29
N GLN A 54 13.96 -12.28 -1.79
CA GLN A 54 13.29 -13.30 -2.60
C GLN A 54 11.85 -12.91 -2.96
N ILE A 55 11.32 -11.83 -2.37
CA ILE A 55 9.97 -11.35 -2.69
C ILE A 55 10.02 -10.70 -4.08
N PRO A 56 9.21 -11.18 -5.05
CA PRO A 56 9.17 -10.58 -6.36
C PRO A 56 8.54 -9.19 -6.30
N GLU A 57 9.19 -8.23 -6.96
CA GLU A 57 8.66 -6.88 -7.12
C GLU A 57 7.36 -6.86 -7.93
N CYS A 58 6.45 -5.95 -7.57
CA CYS A 58 5.25 -5.71 -8.35
C CYS A 58 5.56 -4.95 -9.65
N PRO A 59 4.71 -5.07 -10.69
CA PRO A 59 4.86 -4.29 -11.91
C PRO A 59 4.83 -2.79 -11.62
N VAL A 60 5.78 -2.05 -12.20
CA VAL A 60 5.83 -0.59 -12.15
C VAL A 60 5.52 -0.03 -13.54
N PHE A 61 4.50 0.81 -13.61
CA PHE A 61 4.04 1.46 -14.83
C PHE A 61 4.35 2.95 -14.77
N SER A 62 4.90 3.50 -15.86
CA SER A 62 5.21 4.92 -16.02
C SER A 62 4.45 5.47 -17.23
N PRO A 63 3.15 5.81 -17.07
CA PRO A 63 2.35 6.36 -18.17
C PRO A 63 2.96 7.63 -18.75
N SER A 64 2.74 7.85 -20.05
CA SER A 64 2.91 9.19 -20.62
C SER A 64 1.82 10.15 -20.09
N VAL A 65 1.98 11.45 -20.33
CA VAL A 65 0.98 12.44 -19.93
C VAL A 65 -0.38 12.14 -20.59
N GLU A 66 -0.37 11.72 -21.86
CA GLU A 66 -1.56 11.36 -22.63
C GLU A 66 -2.22 10.08 -22.07
N GLU A 67 -1.43 9.08 -21.73
CA GLU A 67 -1.93 7.85 -21.10
C GLU A 67 -2.50 8.10 -19.69
N PHE A 68 -2.04 9.15 -19.02
CA PHE A 68 -2.48 9.56 -17.69
C PHE A 68 -3.72 10.45 -17.71
N GLU A 69 -4.33 10.73 -18.86
CA GLU A 69 -5.54 11.57 -18.90
C GLU A 69 -6.75 10.93 -18.21
N ASP A 70 -6.95 9.62 -18.39
CA ASP A 70 -8.11 8.90 -17.85
C ASP A 70 -7.69 7.65 -17.04
N PRO A 71 -7.93 7.63 -15.71
CA PRO A 71 -7.51 6.54 -14.85
C PRO A 71 -8.17 5.21 -15.21
N PHE A 72 -9.45 5.21 -15.62
CA PHE A 72 -10.16 3.95 -15.89
C PHE A 72 -9.71 3.32 -17.21
N VAL A 73 -9.42 4.15 -18.22
CA VAL A 73 -8.83 3.68 -19.48
C VAL A 73 -7.45 3.10 -19.23
N TYR A 74 -6.60 3.78 -18.45
CA TYR A 74 -5.26 3.30 -18.15
C TYR A 74 -5.26 2.05 -17.29
N LEU A 75 -6.10 1.99 -16.24
CA LEU A 75 -6.26 0.81 -15.40
C LEU A 75 -6.73 -0.39 -16.22
N SER A 76 -7.70 -0.20 -17.13
CA SER A 76 -8.16 -1.26 -18.03
C SER A 76 -7.05 -1.77 -18.94
N LYS A 77 -6.18 -0.87 -19.42
CA LYS A 77 -5.01 -1.21 -20.23
C LYS A 77 -4.00 -2.07 -19.48
N ILE A 78 -3.69 -1.75 -18.22
CA ILE A 78 -2.68 -2.49 -17.45
C ILE A 78 -3.23 -3.72 -16.69
N ALA A 79 -4.55 -3.81 -16.51
CA ALA A 79 -5.21 -4.85 -15.73
C ALA A 79 -4.79 -6.30 -16.10
N PRO A 80 -4.67 -6.68 -17.39
CA PRO A 80 -4.25 -8.04 -17.76
C PRO A 80 -2.87 -8.45 -17.21
N VAL A 81 -2.00 -7.49 -16.94
CA VAL A 81 -0.67 -7.72 -16.35
C VAL A 81 -0.74 -7.56 -14.83
N ALA A 82 -1.28 -6.45 -14.33
CA ALA A 82 -1.31 -6.11 -12.91
C ALA A 82 -2.12 -7.12 -12.07
N ALA A 83 -3.23 -7.63 -12.60
CA ALA A 83 -4.11 -8.55 -11.88
C ALA A 83 -3.42 -9.87 -11.50
N LYS A 84 -2.36 -10.28 -12.22
CA LYS A 84 -1.58 -11.48 -11.91
C LYS A 84 -0.76 -11.34 -10.62
N TYR A 85 -0.47 -10.11 -10.20
CA TYR A 85 0.33 -9.79 -9.02
C TYR A 85 -0.52 -9.33 -7.83
N GLY A 86 -1.77 -8.94 -8.06
CA GLY A 86 -2.69 -8.39 -7.04
C GLY A 86 -2.40 -6.92 -6.66
N ILE A 87 -1.17 -6.45 -6.84
CA ILE A 87 -0.72 -5.07 -6.62
C ILE A 87 0.15 -4.61 -7.80
N CYS A 88 0.10 -3.31 -8.11
CA CYS A 88 1.05 -2.66 -9.01
C CYS A 88 1.34 -1.23 -8.54
N LYS A 89 2.40 -0.61 -9.07
CA LYS A 89 2.75 0.79 -8.83
C LYS A 89 2.61 1.58 -10.13
N ILE A 90 1.93 2.72 -10.08
CA ILE A 90 1.85 3.68 -11.19
C ILE A 90 2.60 4.94 -10.79
N VAL A 91 3.61 5.32 -11.56
CA VAL A 91 4.40 6.54 -11.35
C VAL A 91 3.71 7.68 -12.11
N SER A 92 3.13 8.63 -11.38
CA SER A 92 2.48 9.80 -11.98
C SER A 92 3.49 10.59 -12.83
N PRO A 93 3.17 10.96 -14.09
CA PRO A 93 4.01 11.81 -14.92
C PRO A 93 3.85 13.30 -14.58
N ILE A 94 2.87 13.65 -13.74
CA ILE A 94 2.60 15.01 -13.28
C ILE A 94 2.79 15.11 -11.77
N CYS A 95 3.27 16.27 -11.31
CA CYS A 95 3.50 16.56 -9.90
C CYS A 95 2.45 17.55 -9.37
N ALA A 96 2.12 17.43 -8.08
CA ALA A 96 1.42 18.49 -7.37
C ALA A 96 2.33 19.74 -7.29
N SER A 97 1.74 20.92 -7.45
CA SER A 97 2.43 22.20 -7.28
C SER A 97 2.24 22.77 -5.88
N VAL A 98 1.17 22.36 -5.18
CA VAL A 98 0.90 22.75 -3.79
C VAL A 98 1.32 21.64 -2.83
N PRO A 99 2.22 21.92 -1.86
CA PRO A 99 2.62 20.92 -0.88
C PRO A 99 1.46 20.44 -0.02
N VAL A 100 1.43 19.14 0.30
CA VAL A 100 0.42 18.50 1.15
C VAL A 100 0.20 19.25 2.47
N GLY A 101 1.27 19.62 3.16
CA GLY A 101 1.18 20.37 4.42
C GLY A 101 0.50 21.74 4.26
N THR A 102 0.57 22.37 3.09
CA THR A 102 -0.15 23.61 2.80
C THR A 102 -1.63 23.34 2.58
N VAL A 103 -1.98 22.30 1.81
CA VAL A 103 -3.39 21.91 1.57
C VAL A 103 -4.07 21.60 2.90
N LEU A 104 -3.47 20.73 3.72
CA LEU A 104 -4.06 20.29 5.00
C LEU A 104 -4.19 21.43 6.02
N MET A 105 -3.29 22.41 6.00
CA MET A 105 -3.30 23.50 6.98
C MET A 105 -4.07 24.74 6.54
N LYS A 106 -4.12 25.05 5.24
CA LYS A 106 -4.76 26.26 4.72
C LYS A 106 -6.08 25.99 4.01
N GLU A 107 -6.13 24.98 3.15
CA GLU A 107 -7.35 24.65 2.39
C GLU A 107 -8.33 23.83 3.25
N GLN A 108 -7.83 22.93 4.09
CA GLN A 108 -8.63 22.08 4.99
C GLN A 108 -8.78 22.66 6.41
N GLY A 109 -8.55 23.96 6.60
CA GLY A 109 -8.81 24.66 7.87
C GLY A 109 -7.98 24.19 9.07
N GLY A 110 -6.78 23.65 8.84
CA GLY A 110 -5.94 23.12 9.93
C GLY A 110 -6.42 21.76 10.40
N LEU A 111 -6.60 20.83 9.46
CA LEU A 111 -7.13 19.49 9.71
C LEU A 111 -6.47 18.83 10.92
N LYS A 112 -7.32 18.31 11.82
CA LYS A 112 -6.91 17.54 12.99
C LYS A 112 -7.47 16.13 12.89
N PHE A 113 -6.66 15.15 13.27
CA PHE A 113 -7.04 13.75 13.27
C PHE A 113 -6.75 13.13 14.63
N THR A 114 -7.44 12.03 14.93
CA THR A 114 -7.20 11.21 16.12
C THR A 114 -6.40 9.98 15.69
N THR A 115 -5.30 9.71 16.38
CA THR A 115 -4.50 8.49 16.16
C THR A 115 -5.20 7.27 16.76
N ARG A 116 -4.63 6.11 16.50
CA ARG A 116 -4.93 4.83 17.13
C ARG A 116 -3.59 4.21 17.52
N VAL A 117 -3.60 3.42 18.59
CA VAL A 117 -2.42 2.69 19.01
C VAL A 117 -2.47 1.30 18.40
N GLN A 118 -1.44 0.94 17.65
CA GLN A 118 -1.28 -0.38 17.05
C GLN A 118 -0.22 -1.17 17.82
N PRO A 119 -0.58 -2.25 18.52
CA PRO A 119 0.41 -3.14 19.12
C PRO A 119 1.17 -3.87 18.00
N LEU A 120 2.50 -3.92 18.10
CA LEU A 120 3.35 -4.53 17.07
C LEU A 120 3.21 -6.07 17.02
N ARG A 121 2.93 -6.70 18.16
CA ARG A 121 2.74 -8.16 18.29
C ARG A 121 1.31 -8.48 18.70
N LEU A 122 0.37 -8.20 17.79
CA LEU A 122 -1.09 -8.31 18.03
C LEU A 122 -1.55 -9.68 18.58
N ALA A 123 -0.82 -10.75 18.27
CA ALA A 123 -1.12 -12.11 18.74
C ALA A 123 -0.93 -12.29 20.26
N GLU A 124 -0.15 -11.41 20.91
CA GLU A 124 0.18 -11.50 22.34
C GLU A 124 -0.89 -10.85 23.24
N TRP A 125 -1.90 -10.19 22.65
CA TRP A 125 -2.86 -9.36 23.39
C TRP A 125 -4.28 -9.92 23.38
N SER A 126 -4.99 -9.73 24.49
CA SER A 126 -6.40 -10.13 24.63
C SER A 126 -7.32 -9.25 23.75
N THR A 127 -8.58 -9.68 23.58
CA THR A 127 -9.57 -8.90 22.83
C THR A 127 -9.87 -7.56 23.51
N ASP A 128 -9.89 -7.54 24.85
CA ASP A 128 -10.16 -6.33 25.64
C ASP A 128 -9.01 -5.31 25.49
N ASP A 129 -7.75 -5.79 25.50
CA ASP A 129 -6.57 -4.96 25.26
C ASP A 129 -6.61 -4.35 23.86
N LYS A 130 -6.97 -5.14 22.83
CA LYS A 130 -7.09 -4.66 21.44
C LYS A 130 -8.12 -3.54 21.31
N PHE A 131 -9.25 -3.66 22.01
CA PHE A 131 -10.27 -2.62 22.02
C PHE A 131 -9.79 -1.35 22.75
N ALA A 132 -9.11 -1.50 23.88
CA ALA A 132 -8.54 -0.38 24.62
C ALA A 132 -7.49 0.40 23.81
N PHE A 133 -6.59 -0.30 23.10
CA PHE A 133 -5.59 0.33 22.23
C PHE A 133 -6.24 1.15 21.11
N PHE A 134 -7.27 0.60 20.48
CA PHE A 134 -8.00 1.27 19.41
C PHE A 134 -8.62 2.60 19.86
N MET A 135 -9.08 2.67 21.11
CA MET A 135 -9.73 3.85 21.69
C MET A 135 -8.75 4.84 22.36
N SER A 136 -7.47 4.49 22.51
CA SER A 136 -6.46 5.28 23.25
C SER A 136 -5.78 6.40 22.44
N GLY A 137 -6.33 6.72 21.28
CA GLY A 137 -5.82 7.72 20.36
C GLY A 137 -5.69 9.13 20.93
N ARG A 138 -4.72 9.89 20.43
CA ARG A 138 -4.58 11.32 20.72
C ARG A 138 -4.88 12.16 19.49
N LYS A 139 -5.32 13.39 19.72
CA LYS A 139 -5.64 14.32 18.64
C LYS A 139 -4.40 15.13 18.24
N TYR A 140 -4.09 15.15 16.94
CA TYR A 140 -2.94 15.86 16.39
C TYR A 140 -3.33 16.72 15.19
N THR A 141 -2.49 17.73 14.90
CA THR A 141 -2.39 18.31 13.55
C THR A 141 -1.34 17.55 12.75
N PHE A 142 -1.33 17.73 11.42
CA PHE A 142 -0.30 17.14 10.55
C PHE A 142 1.13 17.47 11.03
N ARG A 143 1.41 18.74 11.34
CA ARG A 143 2.75 19.19 11.79
C ARG A 143 3.13 18.67 13.16
N ASP A 144 2.17 18.53 14.07
CA ASP A 144 2.47 18.01 15.41
C ASP A 144 2.78 16.52 15.38
N PHE A 145 2.03 15.77 14.56
CA PHE A 145 2.29 14.34 14.35
C PHE A 145 3.65 14.10 13.68
N GLU A 146 3.99 14.87 12.64
CA GLU A 146 5.30 14.83 11.99
C GLU A 146 6.45 15.06 12.99
N LYS A 147 6.32 16.05 13.89
CA LYS A 147 7.34 16.33 14.91
C LYS A 147 7.56 15.16 15.86
N ILE A 148 6.48 14.52 16.35
CA ILE A 148 6.63 13.39 17.28
C ILE A 148 7.18 12.15 16.57
N ALA A 149 6.80 11.93 15.32
CA ALA A 149 7.34 10.84 14.50
C ALA A 149 8.85 11.04 14.27
N ASN A 150 9.26 12.23 13.86
CA ASN A 150 10.67 12.58 13.68
C ASN A 150 11.47 12.50 14.98
N LYS A 151 10.91 12.94 16.11
CA LYS A 151 11.55 12.80 17.43
C LYS A 151 11.75 11.33 17.81
N GLY A 152 10.75 10.48 17.55
CA GLY A 152 10.84 9.04 17.76
C GLY A 152 11.91 8.40 16.87
N PHE A 153 11.92 8.77 15.58
CA PHE A 153 12.88 8.29 14.60
C PHE A 153 14.33 8.66 14.97
N VAL A 154 14.60 9.94 15.27
CA VAL A 154 15.93 10.43 15.68
C VAL A 154 16.39 9.74 16.96
N ARG A 155 15.48 9.52 17.93
CA ARG A 155 15.83 8.82 19.17
C ARG A 155 16.24 7.36 18.90
N ARG A 156 15.59 6.69 17.96
CA ARG A 156 15.83 5.27 17.66
C ARG A 156 17.08 5.07 16.78
N TYR A 157 17.25 5.91 15.78
CA TYR A 157 18.27 5.71 14.75
C TYR A 157 19.43 6.71 14.79
N SER A 158 19.39 7.67 15.71
CA SER A 158 20.38 8.76 15.82
C SER A 158 20.58 9.53 14.50
N SER A 159 19.57 9.53 13.63
CA SER A 159 19.58 10.16 12.31
C SER A 159 18.30 10.97 12.11
N SER A 160 18.42 12.13 11.49
CA SER A 160 17.28 12.92 10.98
C SER A 160 17.04 12.70 9.49
N ALA A 161 17.92 11.95 8.81
CA ALA A 161 17.80 11.61 7.40
C ALA A 161 17.05 10.28 7.23
N CYS A 162 16.30 10.16 6.14
CA CYS A 162 15.69 8.90 5.74
C CYS A 162 16.78 7.84 5.56
N LEU A 163 16.55 6.67 6.15
CA LEU A 163 17.43 5.52 5.98
C LEU A 163 17.04 4.71 4.73
N PRO A 164 17.96 3.90 4.16
CA PRO A 164 17.66 3.05 3.01
C PRO A 164 16.42 2.17 3.26
N ALA A 165 15.55 2.03 2.24
CA ALA A 165 14.29 1.30 2.39
C ALA A 165 14.52 -0.16 2.85
N ARG A 166 15.52 -0.82 2.27
CA ARG A 166 15.91 -2.20 2.65
C ARG A 166 16.28 -2.30 4.13
N TYR A 167 17.07 -1.36 4.65
CA TYR A 167 17.46 -1.31 6.06
C TYR A 167 16.24 -1.12 6.98
N MET A 168 15.34 -0.20 6.62
CA MET A 168 14.12 0.04 7.40
C MET A 168 13.19 -1.18 7.42
N GLU A 169 13.14 -1.95 6.33
CA GLU A 169 12.39 -3.20 6.26
C GLU A 169 13.00 -4.28 7.16
N GLU A 170 14.34 -4.38 7.23
CA GLU A 170 15.01 -5.30 8.17
C GLU A 170 14.72 -4.94 9.61
N GLU A 171 14.88 -3.67 9.95
CA GLU A 171 14.61 -3.16 11.30
C GLU A 171 13.16 -3.40 11.71
N PHE A 172 12.22 -3.25 10.78
CA PHE A 172 10.81 -3.58 11.03
C PHE A 172 10.66 -5.06 11.38
N TRP A 173 11.15 -5.97 10.54
CA TRP A 173 11.00 -7.42 10.79
C TRP A 173 11.74 -7.88 12.04
N HIS A 174 12.92 -7.33 12.32
CA HIS A 174 13.64 -7.55 13.57
C HIS A 174 12.84 -7.08 14.79
N GLU A 175 12.21 -5.89 14.72
CA GLU A 175 11.37 -5.38 15.80
C GLU A 175 10.13 -6.25 16.05
N ILE A 176 9.48 -6.72 14.97
CA ILE A 176 8.33 -7.63 15.08
C ILE A 176 8.75 -8.95 15.74
N ALA A 177 9.92 -9.49 15.39
CA ALA A 177 10.39 -10.78 15.85
C ALA A 177 10.95 -10.78 17.28
N PHE A 178 11.78 -9.78 17.61
CA PHE A 178 12.63 -9.77 18.80
C PHE A 178 12.66 -8.42 19.52
N GLY A 179 11.92 -7.44 19.02
CA GLY A 179 11.93 -6.08 19.52
C GLY A 179 11.26 -5.91 20.87
N LYS A 180 11.40 -4.70 21.42
CA LYS A 180 10.87 -4.31 22.74
C LYS A 180 9.81 -3.21 22.66
N MET A 181 9.60 -2.62 21.48
CA MET A 181 8.57 -1.62 21.24
C MET A 181 7.21 -2.29 21.27
N GLU A 182 6.35 -1.87 22.18
CA GLU A 182 5.04 -2.50 22.37
C GLU A 182 4.06 -2.10 21.27
N SER A 183 4.06 -0.82 20.89
CA SER A 183 3.09 -0.26 19.96
C SER A 183 3.63 0.94 19.19
N VAL A 184 2.89 1.32 18.14
CA VAL A 184 3.08 2.53 17.36
C VAL A 184 1.77 3.31 17.29
N GLU A 185 1.84 4.63 17.14
CA GLU A 185 0.68 5.45 16.85
C GLU A 185 0.53 5.65 15.34
N TYR A 186 -0.68 5.47 14.82
CA TYR A 186 -1.00 5.73 13.41
C TYR A 186 -2.39 6.35 13.30
N ALA A 187 -2.73 6.96 12.16
CA ALA A 187 -4.08 7.45 11.93
C ALA A 187 -4.60 6.89 10.61
N CYS A 188 -5.76 6.25 10.67
CA CYS A 188 -6.48 5.70 9.51
C CYS A 188 -7.90 6.26 9.49
N ASP A 189 -8.59 6.09 8.36
CA ASP A 189 -9.98 6.50 8.17
C ASP A 189 -10.19 8.00 8.47
N ILE A 190 -9.22 8.83 8.12
CA ILE A 190 -9.30 10.29 8.30
C ILE A 190 -10.12 10.88 7.16
N ASP A 191 -11.22 11.54 7.51
CA ASP A 191 -11.97 12.35 6.56
C ASP A 191 -11.16 13.59 6.13
N GLY A 192 -10.97 13.74 4.82
CA GLY A 192 -10.25 14.87 4.24
C GLY A 192 -9.48 14.48 2.99
N SER A 193 -8.83 15.47 2.36
CA SER A 193 -7.99 15.23 1.18
C SER A 193 -6.80 16.18 1.14
N ALA A 194 -5.68 15.65 0.66
CA ALA A 194 -4.44 16.37 0.42
C ALA A 194 -4.28 16.83 -1.04
N PHE A 195 -5.24 16.53 -1.92
CA PHE A 195 -5.27 17.11 -3.26
C PHE A 195 -5.64 18.60 -3.18
N SER A 196 -4.84 19.46 -3.80
CA SER A 196 -5.12 20.89 -3.82
C SER A 196 -6.31 21.23 -4.70
N SER A 197 -7.07 22.23 -4.27
CA SER A 197 -8.12 22.88 -5.04
C SER A 197 -7.60 24.01 -5.94
N SER A 198 -6.30 24.30 -5.91
CA SER A 198 -5.67 25.34 -6.71
C SER A 198 -5.87 25.10 -8.21
N PRO A 199 -6.25 26.14 -8.99
CA PRO A 199 -6.37 26.01 -10.44
C PRO A 199 -5.02 25.75 -11.13
N ASN A 200 -3.90 25.94 -10.43
CA ASN A 200 -2.54 25.72 -10.96
C ASN A 200 -1.93 24.37 -10.52
N ASP A 201 -2.66 23.55 -9.77
CA ASP A 201 -2.20 22.22 -9.38
C ASP A 201 -2.64 21.18 -10.41
N GLN A 202 -1.70 20.70 -11.22
CA GLN A 202 -1.99 19.77 -12.31
C GLN A 202 -2.54 18.44 -11.78
N LEU A 203 -1.94 17.92 -10.70
CA LEU A 203 -2.37 16.67 -10.10
C LEU A 203 -3.75 16.82 -9.45
N GLY A 204 -3.97 17.89 -8.70
CA GLY A 204 -5.25 18.25 -8.09
C GLY A 204 -6.39 18.45 -9.09
N ARG A 205 -6.09 18.91 -10.30
CA ARG A 205 -7.08 19.07 -11.38
C ARG A 205 -7.26 17.85 -12.27
N SER A 206 -6.36 16.87 -12.19
CA SER A 206 -6.42 15.69 -13.03
C SER A 206 -7.59 14.79 -12.65
N LYS A 207 -8.01 13.91 -13.57
CA LYS A 207 -8.98 12.84 -13.25
C LYS A 207 -8.45 11.82 -12.24
N TRP A 208 -7.15 11.85 -11.93
CA TRP A 208 -6.50 11.06 -10.89
C TRP A 208 -6.61 11.69 -9.50
N ASN A 209 -7.23 12.87 -9.36
CA ASN A 209 -7.64 13.38 -8.06
C ASN A 209 -8.72 12.45 -7.47
N LEU A 210 -8.34 11.70 -6.44
CA LEU A 210 -9.17 10.64 -5.87
C LEU A 210 -10.47 11.15 -5.21
N LYS A 211 -10.61 12.46 -4.98
CA LYS A 211 -11.90 13.06 -4.61
C LYS A 211 -12.94 12.92 -5.71
N GLU A 212 -12.50 13.06 -6.96
CA GLU A 212 -13.37 13.08 -8.14
C GLU A 212 -13.45 11.69 -8.78
N THR A 213 -12.34 10.93 -8.77
CA THR A 213 -12.24 9.63 -9.46
C THR A 213 -13.30 8.62 -9.00
N PHE A 214 -13.61 8.56 -7.70
CA PHE A 214 -14.54 7.57 -7.14
C PHE A 214 -15.95 8.11 -6.87
N SER A 215 -16.16 9.42 -6.96
CA SER A 215 -17.49 10.03 -6.93
C SER A 215 -18.33 9.63 -8.15
N VAL A 216 -17.68 9.28 -9.27
CA VAL A 216 -18.34 8.89 -10.54
C VAL A 216 -18.76 7.42 -10.57
N VAL A 217 -18.20 6.55 -9.71
CA VAL A 217 -18.49 5.11 -9.72
C VAL A 217 -19.83 4.76 -9.03
N GLN A 218 -20.48 5.71 -8.35
CA GLN A 218 -21.74 5.49 -7.65
C GLN A 218 -23.03 5.57 -8.50
N ILE A 219 -22.97 5.69 -9.83
CA ILE A 219 -24.19 5.75 -10.66
C ILE A 219 -24.15 4.66 -11.74
N ASN A 220 -24.81 3.54 -11.44
CA ASN A 220 -25.76 2.84 -12.30
C ASN A 220 -26.25 1.56 -11.59
N PRO A 221 -27.32 1.63 -10.76
CA PRO A 221 -28.04 0.42 -10.42
C PRO A 221 -28.56 -0.22 -11.72
N ALA A 222 -28.31 -1.52 -11.89
CA ALA A 222 -28.75 -2.28 -13.05
C ALA A 222 -30.26 -2.09 -13.28
N PRO A 223 -30.73 -1.97 -14.54
CA PRO A 223 -32.16 -1.85 -14.80
C PRO A 223 -32.88 -3.09 -14.27
N SER A 224 -33.87 -2.86 -13.39
CA SER A 224 -34.76 -3.91 -12.91
C SER A 224 -35.52 -4.49 -14.10
N GLN A 225 -35.21 -5.75 -14.42
CA GLN A 225 -36.03 -6.56 -15.31
C GLN A 225 -37.38 -6.78 -14.63
N ASN A 226 -38.37 -5.98 -15.01
CA ASN A 226 -39.74 -6.10 -14.54
C ASN A 226 -40.40 -7.27 -15.27
N SER A 227 -40.32 -8.48 -14.71
CA SER A 227 -41.00 -9.66 -15.24
C SER A 227 -42.48 -9.62 -14.89
N ASN A 228 -43.26 -8.81 -15.63
CA ASN A 228 -44.70 -9.01 -15.73
C ASN A 228 -44.96 -10.17 -16.68
N SER A 229 -45.07 -11.39 -16.14
CA SER A 229 -45.74 -12.48 -16.82
C SER A 229 -47.12 -12.64 -16.18
N ARG A 230 -48.12 -12.22 -16.96
CA ARG A 230 -49.53 -12.56 -16.74
C ARG A 230 -49.67 -14.08 -16.83
N SER A 231 -50.27 -14.69 -15.82
CA SER A 231 -50.97 -15.97 -15.97
C SER A 231 -52.46 -15.69 -15.88
N ASN A 232 -53.16 -16.02 -16.98
CA ASN A 232 -54.60 -16.32 -16.97
C ASN A 232 -54.90 -17.53 -16.09
#